data_AF-A0A8T5TMN8-F1
#
_entry.id   AF-A0A8T5TMN8-F1
#
_cell.length_a   1.000
_cell.length_b   1.000
_cell.length_c   1.000
_cell.angle_alpha   90.00
_cell.angle_beta   90.00
_cell.angle_gamma   90.00
#
_symmetry.space_group_name_H-M   'P 1'
#
loop_
_entity.id
_entity.type
_entity.pdbx_description
1 polymer ?
#
loop_
_entity_poly.entity_id
_entity_poly.type
_entity_poly.pdbx_seq_one_letter_code
_entity_poly.pdbx_strand_id
1 'polypeptide(L)'
;MKCSACKIDMVSLVEGIYQCPQCKKITKEKTVKEEEQEKKPTLVGELIDGDWFHKNASLNSVYEIANSGIIINKTDTSMFAVLICHSAFLKDEIYIRFSWWKKSFYQHAGMIKIYEQDVLKNLLKSLEDIDRDFDEFWTFKGKFREKKSDGEEDIIKDRNLDLIKYRIIENRTCPNCQKKMKKEKSHYECQHCGEIVILEGYNQPIFNIPTSELKLNFQGNFPINYYLPVSGITVKWLMGEWKALVVIYSKDNPNKKWLRFYWWIRDLKSVLKYGINEIGDGSKLGWKAQKGSGNSNIYNKKVIRPLIESLKKIAKELDWNMD
;
A
#
# COMPACT_ATOMS: atom_id res chain seq x y z
N MET A 1 36.85 -15.28 -9.75
CA MET A 1 35.45 -15.24 -9.27
C MET A 1 34.54 -15.90 -10.30
N LYS A 2 33.57 -16.74 -9.89
CA LYS A 2 32.60 -17.37 -10.81
C LYS A 2 31.30 -16.59 -10.89
N CYS A 3 30.74 -16.47 -12.09
CA CYS A 3 29.46 -15.80 -12.30
C CYS A 3 28.33 -16.56 -11.58
N SER A 4 27.60 -15.89 -10.70
CA SER A 4 26.49 -16.50 -9.94
C SER A 4 25.37 -17.07 -10.82
N ALA A 5 25.24 -16.58 -12.06
CA ALA A 5 24.19 -16.99 -13.00
C ALA A 5 24.65 -18.08 -13.98
N CYS A 6 25.88 -17.96 -14.49
CA CYS A 6 26.38 -18.84 -15.55
C CYS A 6 27.38 -19.89 -15.04
N LYS A 7 27.82 -19.80 -13.78
CA LYS A 7 28.82 -20.67 -13.14
C LYS A 7 30.19 -20.77 -13.85
N ILE A 8 30.44 -19.91 -14.84
CA ILE A 8 31.72 -19.77 -15.53
C ILE A 8 32.61 -18.72 -14.86
N ASP A 9 33.91 -18.77 -15.15
CA ASP A 9 34.87 -17.79 -14.64
C ASP A 9 34.67 -16.42 -15.27
N MET A 10 34.71 -15.39 -14.42
CA MET A 10 34.53 -14.00 -14.83
C MET A 10 35.87 -13.38 -15.24
N VAL A 11 35.82 -12.50 -16.24
CA VAL A 11 36.99 -11.78 -16.77
C VAL A 11 37.18 -10.48 -15.99
N SER A 12 38.40 -10.18 -15.56
CA SER A 12 38.73 -8.92 -14.88
C SER A 12 38.70 -7.76 -15.88
N LEU A 13 37.93 -6.71 -15.62
CA LEU A 13 37.92 -5.49 -16.43
C LEU A 13 38.96 -4.49 -15.91
N VAL A 14 39.02 -4.35 -14.58
CA VAL A 14 40.00 -3.58 -13.81
C VAL A 14 40.14 -4.23 -12.44
N GLU A 15 41.14 -3.86 -11.64
CA GLU A 15 41.37 -4.44 -10.32
C GLU A 15 40.10 -4.37 -9.44
N GLY A 16 39.64 -5.54 -8.95
CA GLY A 16 38.44 -5.69 -8.14
C GLY A 16 37.09 -5.60 -8.89
N ILE A 17 37.05 -5.48 -10.23
CA ILE A 17 35.81 -5.47 -11.03
C ILE A 17 35.87 -6.54 -12.13
N TYR A 18 34.91 -7.46 -12.08
CA TYR A 18 34.82 -8.61 -12.98
C TYR A 18 33.56 -8.55 -13.85
N GLN A 19 33.63 -9.05 -15.08
CA GLN A 19 32.49 -9.21 -15.99
C GLN A 19 32.36 -10.66 -16.47
N CYS A 20 31.14 -11.19 -16.47
CA CYS A 20 30.86 -12.49 -17.05
C CYS A 20 30.87 -12.38 -18.59
N PRO A 21 31.69 -13.17 -19.30
CA PRO A 21 31.78 -13.07 -20.76
C PRO A 21 30.48 -13.50 -21.46
N GLN A 22 29.69 -14.39 -20.84
CA GLN A 22 28.47 -14.93 -21.44
C GLN A 22 27.23 -14.05 -21.22
N CYS A 23 27.01 -13.57 -20.00
CA CYS A 23 25.82 -12.77 -19.66
C CYS A 23 26.12 -11.28 -19.43
N LYS A 24 27.37 -10.85 -19.62
CA LYS A 24 27.87 -9.48 -19.43
C LYS A 24 27.65 -8.89 -18.02
N LYS A 25 27.25 -9.70 -17.03
CA LYS A 25 27.01 -9.29 -15.65
C LYS A 25 28.33 -8.86 -15.00
N ILE A 26 28.36 -7.65 -14.44
CA ILE A 26 29.52 -7.09 -13.74
C ILE A 26 29.39 -7.34 -12.24
N THR A 27 30.48 -7.68 -11.56
CA THR A 27 30.52 -7.98 -10.12
C THR A 27 31.79 -7.40 -9.53
N LYS A 28 31.67 -6.69 -8.41
CA LYS A 28 32.80 -6.10 -7.70
C LYS A 28 33.24 -7.04 -6.58
N GLU A 29 34.54 -7.23 -6.42
CA GLU A 29 35.10 -7.97 -5.29
C GLU A 29 34.82 -7.19 -4.01
N LYS A 30 34.24 -7.88 -3.02
CA LYS A 30 33.94 -7.26 -1.73
C LYS A 30 35.24 -7.08 -0.95
N THR A 31 35.41 -5.95 -0.29
CA THR A 31 36.57 -5.69 0.58
C THR A 31 36.39 -6.33 1.96
N VAL A 32 37.47 -6.65 2.66
CA VAL A 32 37.45 -7.29 4.01
C VAL A 32 36.58 -6.51 5.02
N LYS A 33 36.48 -5.17 4.89
CA LYS A 33 35.58 -4.33 5.70
C LYS A 33 34.08 -4.56 5.43
N GLU A 34 33.72 -5.00 4.22
CA GLU A 34 32.34 -5.34 3.85
C GLU A 34 31.95 -6.73 4.39
N GLU A 35 32.91 -7.65 4.54
CA GLU A 35 32.69 -8.97 5.18
C GLU A 35 32.52 -8.87 6.71
N GLU A 36 33.18 -7.91 7.37
CA GLU A 36 33.00 -7.67 8.80
C GLU A 36 31.66 -7.00 9.16
N GLN A 37 31.05 -6.24 8.23
CA GLN A 37 29.70 -5.68 8.43
C GLN A 37 28.58 -6.71 8.32
N GLU A 38 28.77 -7.80 7.55
CA GLU A 38 27.80 -8.91 7.41
C GLU A 38 27.66 -9.79 8.66
N LYS A 39 28.57 -9.68 9.65
CA LYS A 39 28.56 -10.48 10.89
C LYS A 39 27.76 -9.89 12.05
N LYS A 40 27.13 -8.72 11.91
CA LYS A 40 26.22 -8.20 12.94
C LYS A 40 24.90 -9.00 12.92
N PRO A 41 24.33 -9.38 14.08
CA PRO A 41 23.03 -10.04 14.11
C PRO A 41 22.01 -9.18 13.37
N THR A 42 21.44 -9.74 12.31
CA THR A 42 20.50 -9.03 11.46
C THR A 42 19.17 -8.96 12.20
N LEU A 43 18.80 -7.77 12.72
CA LEU A 43 17.50 -7.51 13.38
C LEU A 43 16.27 -7.68 12.46
N VAL A 44 16.44 -8.26 11.27
CA VAL A 44 15.39 -8.45 10.26
C VAL A 44 14.48 -9.59 10.69
N GLY A 45 13.17 -9.34 10.73
CA GLY A 45 12.16 -10.34 11.11
C GLY A 45 11.90 -10.47 12.61
N GLU A 46 12.69 -9.79 13.45
CA GLU A 46 12.52 -9.70 14.91
C GLU A 46 11.62 -8.52 15.28
N LEU A 47 10.85 -8.67 16.37
CA LEU A 47 10.11 -7.56 16.96
C LEU A 47 11.07 -6.72 17.80
N ILE A 48 11.22 -5.46 17.40
CA ILE A 48 12.16 -4.51 17.99
C ILE A 48 11.36 -3.44 18.73
N ASP A 49 11.89 -3.02 19.88
CA ASP A 49 11.34 -1.91 20.66
C ASP A 49 11.31 -0.58 19.87
N GLY A 50 10.27 0.21 20.11
CA GLY A 50 10.03 1.50 19.47
C GLY A 50 11.16 2.51 19.66
N ASP A 51 11.85 2.51 20.80
CA ASP A 51 12.97 3.41 21.08
C ASP A 51 14.12 3.20 20.09
N TRP A 52 14.32 1.96 19.62
CA TRP A 52 15.31 1.68 18.61
C TRP A 52 15.01 2.43 17.32
N PHE A 53 13.75 2.45 16.89
CA PHE A 53 13.35 3.15 15.67
C PHE A 53 13.46 4.67 15.82
N HIS A 54 13.13 5.24 16.99
CA HIS A 54 13.33 6.67 17.23
C HIS A 54 14.81 7.09 17.21
N LYS A 55 15.71 6.21 17.68
CA LYS A 55 17.16 6.47 17.71
C LYS A 55 17.85 6.23 16.36
N ASN A 56 17.39 5.22 15.60
CA ASN A 56 18.10 4.72 14.42
C ASN A 56 17.38 5.01 13.09
N ALA A 57 16.13 5.48 13.14
CA ALA A 57 15.35 5.89 11.99
C ALA A 57 14.83 7.33 12.19
N SER A 58 14.63 8.07 11.10
CA SER A 58 14.13 9.45 11.14
C SER A 58 12.62 9.51 11.42
N LEU A 59 12.19 8.95 12.54
CA LEU A 59 10.83 9.13 13.05
C LEU A 59 10.73 10.46 13.78
N ASN A 60 9.64 11.19 13.54
CA ASN A 60 9.39 12.45 14.20
C ASN A 60 8.50 12.21 15.43
N SER A 61 9.14 12.11 16.59
CA SER A 61 8.49 11.88 17.88
C SER A 61 7.53 12.97 18.31
N VAL A 62 7.59 14.17 17.70
CA VAL A 62 6.65 15.27 17.98
C VAL A 62 5.23 14.92 17.52
N TYR A 63 5.10 14.11 16.47
CA TYR A 63 3.80 13.77 15.90
C TYR A 63 3.42 12.31 16.09
N GLU A 64 4.40 11.42 16.23
CA GLU A 64 4.16 9.99 16.21
C GLU A 64 5.18 9.23 17.05
N ILE A 65 4.68 8.30 17.87
CA ILE A 65 5.49 7.42 18.71
C ILE A 65 5.38 6.00 18.16
N ALA A 66 6.51 5.40 17.78
CA ALA A 66 6.61 3.96 17.56
C ALA A 66 6.68 3.23 18.92
N ASN A 67 5.85 2.21 19.09
CA ASN A 67 5.84 1.33 20.27
C ASN A 67 6.77 0.14 20.04
N SER A 68 6.70 -0.42 18.84
CA SER A 68 7.50 -1.55 18.40
C SER A 68 7.45 -1.66 16.87
N GLY A 69 8.25 -2.54 16.29
CA GLY A 69 8.19 -2.79 14.87
C GLY A 69 9.11 -3.91 14.41
N ILE A 70 8.91 -4.37 13.19
CA ILE A 70 9.68 -5.43 12.55
C ILE A 70 10.32 -4.87 11.28
N ILE A 71 11.65 -4.99 11.19
CA ILE A 71 12.37 -4.68 9.95
C ILE A 71 12.13 -5.83 8.98
N ILE A 72 11.56 -5.53 7.82
CA ILE A 72 11.24 -6.53 6.78
C ILE A 72 12.44 -6.74 5.85
N ASN A 73 13.09 -5.63 5.48
CA ASN A 73 14.28 -5.66 4.64
C ASN A 73 15.19 -4.48 4.99
N LYS A 74 16.47 -4.74 5.09
CA LYS A 74 17.50 -3.74 5.28
C LYS A 74 18.66 -4.03 4.33
N THR A 75 18.99 -3.04 3.52
CA THR A 75 20.19 -3.03 2.67
C THR A 75 21.09 -1.89 3.09
N ASP A 76 22.25 -1.76 2.44
CA ASP A 76 23.10 -0.60 2.65
C ASP A 76 22.42 0.71 2.28
N THR A 77 21.50 0.75 1.33
CA THR A 77 20.95 2.00 0.81
C THR A 77 19.49 2.24 1.19
N SER A 78 18.82 1.25 1.78
CA SER A 78 17.40 1.34 2.11
C SER A 78 17.01 0.47 3.30
N MET A 79 15.93 0.87 3.97
CA MET A 79 15.27 0.07 5.00
C MET A 79 13.77 0.12 4.77
N PHE A 80 13.11 -1.02 4.94
CA PHE A 80 11.67 -1.17 4.96
C PHE A 80 11.26 -1.90 6.23
N ALA A 81 10.38 -1.28 7.02
CA ALA A 81 9.86 -1.83 8.25
C ALA A 81 8.36 -1.62 8.37
N VAL A 82 7.73 -2.46 9.18
CA VAL A 82 6.35 -2.28 9.64
C VAL A 82 6.40 -2.01 11.13
N LEU A 83 5.75 -0.94 11.57
CA LEU A 83 5.78 -0.43 12.93
C LEU A 83 4.37 -0.45 13.53
N ILE A 84 4.27 -0.62 14.84
CA ILE A 84 3.11 -0.25 15.64
C ILE A 84 3.36 1.15 16.16
N CYS A 85 2.49 2.09 15.80
CA CYS A 85 2.62 3.49 16.19
C CYS A 85 1.32 4.02 16.80
N HIS A 86 1.43 5.11 17.56
CA HIS A 86 0.30 5.94 17.95
C HIS A 86 0.60 7.42 17.74
N SER A 87 -0.44 8.25 17.74
CA SER A 87 -0.30 9.71 17.72
C SER A 87 0.35 10.20 19.02
N ALA A 88 1.31 11.11 18.95
CA ALA A 88 1.90 11.71 20.15
C ALA A 88 0.87 12.41 21.06
N PHE A 89 -0.28 12.80 20.49
CA PHE A 89 -1.37 13.48 21.19
C PHE A 89 -2.52 12.54 21.59
N LEU A 90 -2.67 11.40 20.92
CA LEU A 90 -3.75 10.43 21.13
C LEU A 90 -3.17 9.02 21.21
N LYS A 91 -2.91 8.56 22.44
CA LYS A 91 -2.28 7.25 22.68
C LYS A 91 -3.16 6.07 22.28
N ASP A 92 -4.47 6.26 22.38
CA ASP A 92 -5.44 5.21 22.05
C ASP A 92 -5.61 5.03 20.53
N GLU A 93 -5.13 5.99 19.72
CA GLU A 93 -5.15 5.91 18.26
C GLU A 93 -3.94 5.12 17.77
N ILE A 94 -3.98 3.80 17.99
CA ILE A 94 -2.95 2.86 17.56
C ILE A 94 -3.19 2.45 16.10
N TYR A 95 -2.11 2.36 15.33
CA TYR A 95 -2.13 1.94 13.93
C TYR A 95 -0.84 1.24 13.52
N ILE A 96 -0.95 0.47 12.44
CA ILE A 96 0.20 -0.15 11.78
C ILE A 96 0.75 0.83 10.73
N ARG A 97 2.05 1.10 10.77
CA ARG A 97 2.74 1.96 9.82
C ARG A 97 3.78 1.19 9.01
N PHE A 98 3.61 1.18 7.70
CA PHE A 98 4.62 0.76 6.75
C PHE A 98 5.52 1.95 6.48
N SER A 99 6.83 1.77 6.57
CA SER A 99 7.79 2.88 6.41
C SER A 99 9.00 2.46 5.58
N TRP A 100 9.39 3.35 4.66
CA TRP A 100 10.57 3.21 3.83
C TRP A 100 11.55 4.34 4.14
N TRP A 101 12.83 4.00 4.28
CA TRP A 101 13.92 4.96 4.46
C TRP A 101 15.00 4.75 3.39
N LYS A 102 15.68 5.84 2.99
CA LYS A 102 16.84 5.80 2.08
C LYS A 102 18.08 6.31 2.79
N LYS A 103 19.22 5.63 2.60
CA LYS A 103 20.47 5.87 3.35
C LYS A 103 21.18 7.16 2.97
N SER A 104 20.93 7.76 1.80
CA SER A 104 21.67 8.98 1.41
C SER A 104 21.54 10.11 2.44
N PHE A 105 20.46 10.13 3.25
CA PHE A 105 20.29 11.07 4.37
C PHE A 105 19.46 10.52 5.55
N TYR A 106 19.34 9.19 5.70
CA TYR A 106 18.31 8.57 6.57
C TYR A 106 16.92 9.18 6.37
N GLN A 107 16.64 9.68 5.17
CA GLN A 107 15.45 10.45 4.92
C GLN A 107 14.27 9.50 4.77
N HIS A 108 13.20 9.78 5.51
CA HIS A 108 11.94 9.08 5.35
C HIS A 108 11.45 9.23 3.90
N ALA A 109 11.33 8.10 3.20
CA ALA A 109 11.07 8.05 1.78
C ALA A 109 9.57 7.92 1.48
N GLY A 110 8.80 7.30 2.38
CA GLY A 110 7.36 7.12 2.23
C GLY A 110 6.78 6.29 3.37
N MET A 111 5.47 6.42 3.59
CA MET A 111 4.73 5.63 4.56
C MET A 111 3.29 5.36 4.15
N ILE A 112 2.72 4.32 4.73
CA ILE A 112 1.29 4.02 4.71
C ILE A 112 0.86 3.63 6.12
N LYS A 113 -0.30 4.14 6.54
CA LYS A 113 -0.89 3.85 7.85
C LYS A 113 -2.13 2.98 7.71
N ILE A 114 -2.33 2.03 8.61
CA ILE A 114 -3.48 1.13 8.66
C ILE A 114 -4.06 1.20 10.06
N TYR A 115 -5.24 1.78 10.16
CA TYR A 115 -5.96 2.02 11.42
C TYR A 115 -7.00 0.95 11.72
N GLU A 116 -7.40 0.19 10.71
CA GLU A 116 -8.54 -0.70 10.78
C GLU A 116 -8.10 -2.14 10.52
N GLN A 117 -8.58 -3.06 11.35
CA GLN A 117 -8.34 -4.49 11.24
C GLN A 117 -8.74 -5.05 9.87
N ASP A 118 -9.91 -4.68 9.35
CA ASP A 118 -10.39 -5.14 8.05
C ASP A 118 -9.48 -4.69 6.89
N VAL A 119 -8.86 -3.51 7.01
CA VAL A 119 -7.89 -3.03 6.02
C VAL A 119 -6.63 -3.88 6.05
N LEU A 120 -6.18 -4.31 7.24
CA LEU A 120 -5.07 -5.25 7.35
C LEU A 120 -5.43 -6.63 6.79
N LYS A 121 -6.63 -7.16 7.07
CA LYS A 121 -7.10 -8.43 6.49
C LYS A 121 -7.09 -8.39 4.97
N ASN A 122 -7.66 -7.34 4.38
CA ASN A 122 -7.66 -7.14 2.94
C ASN A 122 -6.25 -7.03 2.37
N LEU A 123 -5.36 -6.32 3.07
CA LEU A 123 -3.97 -6.19 2.67
C LEU A 123 -3.24 -7.53 2.69
N LEU A 124 -3.39 -8.32 3.76
CA LEU A 124 -2.80 -9.65 3.88
C LEU A 124 -3.28 -10.56 2.75
N LYS A 125 -4.60 -10.64 2.55
CA LYS A 125 -5.20 -11.42 1.46
C LYS A 125 -4.66 -10.98 0.09
N SER A 126 -4.57 -9.68 -0.15
CA SER A 126 -4.01 -9.13 -1.40
C SER A 126 -2.53 -9.51 -1.59
N LEU A 127 -1.72 -9.45 -0.52
CA LEU A 127 -0.31 -9.84 -0.57
C LEU A 127 -0.14 -11.35 -0.79
N GLU A 128 -0.99 -12.18 -0.19
CA GLU A 128 -1.01 -13.64 -0.41
C GLU A 128 -1.39 -14.00 -1.84
N ASP A 129 -2.41 -13.34 -2.39
CA ASP A 129 -2.80 -13.48 -3.79
C ASP A 129 -1.65 -13.08 -4.74
N ILE A 130 -0.97 -11.96 -4.44
CA ILE A 130 0.22 -11.53 -5.18
C ILE A 130 1.35 -12.56 -5.06
N ASP A 131 1.61 -13.11 -3.87
CA ASP A 131 2.68 -14.08 -3.68
C ASP A 131 2.41 -15.39 -4.42
N ARG A 132 1.15 -15.82 -4.48
CA ARG A 132 0.74 -17.01 -5.24
C ARG A 132 0.84 -16.77 -6.76
N ASP A 133 0.24 -15.69 -7.23
CA ASP A 133 -0.11 -15.53 -8.65
C ASP A 133 0.98 -14.83 -9.48
N PHE A 134 1.97 -14.21 -8.86
CA PHE A 134 3.14 -13.63 -9.55
C PHE A 134 4.39 -14.49 -9.39
N ASP A 135 5.25 -14.52 -10.40
CA ASP A 135 6.58 -15.13 -10.31
C ASP A 135 7.61 -14.18 -9.65
N GLU A 136 8.85 -14.65 -9.47
CA GLU A 136 9.93 -13.86 -8.86
C GLU A 136 10.29 -12.57 -9.63
N PHE A 137 9.88 -12.47 -10.90
CA PHE A 137 10.11 -11.34 -11.80
C PHE A 137 8.87 -10.46 -11.96
N TRP A 138 7.86 -10.62 -11.10
CA TRP A 138 6.57 -9.92 -11.18
C TRP A 138 5.81 -10.17 -12.49
N THR A 139 6.02 -11.31 -13.13
CA THR A 139 5.17 -11.79 -14.21
C THR A 139 4.00 -12.54 -13.60
N PHE A 140 2.79 -12.14 -13.96
CA PHE A 140 1.59 -12.85 -13.55
C PHE A 140 1.47 -14.18 -14.27
N LYS A 141 1.13 -15.22 -13.52
CA LYS A 141 0.97 -16.58 -14.03
C LYS A 141 -0.42 -16.84 -14.62
N GLY A 142 -1.40 -15.97 -14.32
CA GLY A 142 -2.77 -16.08 -14.82
C GLY A 142 -3.02 -15.34 -16.13
N LYS A 143 -4.29 -15.30 -16.56
CA LYS A 143 -4.74 -14.53 -17.73
C LYS A 143 -5.36 -13.20 -17.27
N PHE A 144 -4.84 -12.08 -17.77
CA PHE A 144 -5.27 -10.72 -17.39
C PHE A 144 -6.65 -10.27 -17.91
N ARG A 145 -7.40 -11.11 -18.64
CA ARG A 145 -8.57 -10.67 -19.41
C ARG A 145 -9.67 -11.70 -19.62
N GLU A 146 -9.66 -12.84 -18.96
CA GLU A 146 -10.92 -13.55 -18.84
C GLU A 146 -11.70 -12.76 -17.78
N LYS A 147 -12.81 -12.13 -18.19
CA LYS A 147 -13.91 -11.88 -17.26
C LYS A 147 -14.19 -13.24 -16.63
N LYS A 148 -13.52 -13.56 -15.52
CA LYS A 148 -14.09 -14.55 -14.62
C LYS A 148 -15.48 -13.98 -14.37
N SER A 149 -16.49 -14.74 -14.80
CA SER A 149 -17.85 -14.49 -14.36
C SER A 149 -17.76 -14.18 -12.87
N ASP A 150 -18.29 -13.03 -12.47
CA ASP A 150 -18.27 -12.64 -11.07
C ASP A 150 -18.76 -13.83 -10.26
N GLY A 151 -17.99 -14.21 -9.24
CA GLY A 151 -18.41 -15.27 -8.34
C GLY A 151 -19.75 -14.88 -7.71
N GLU A 152 -20.51 -15.85 -7.20
CA GLU A 152 -21.80 -15.55 -6.56
C GLU A 152 -21.66 -14.48 -5.46
N GLU A 153 -20.56 -14.52 -4.68
CA GLU A 153 -20.24 -13.49 -3.69
C GLU A 153 -20.04 -12.09 -4.28
N ASP A 154 -19.32 -11.98 -5.40
CA ASP A 154 -19.07 -10.68 -6.05
C ASP A 154 -20.39 -10.09 -6.60
N ILE A 155 -21.24 -10.94 -7.20
CA ILE A 155 -22.56 -10.53 -7.68
C ILE A 155 -23.44 -10.03 -6.51
N ILE A 156 -23.40 -10.71 -5.37
CA ILE A 156 -24.15 -10.31 -4.17
C ILE A 156 -23.65 -8.96 -3.66
N LYS A 157 -22.32 -8.76 -3.58
CA LYS A 157 -21.72 -7.49 -3.14
C LYS A 157 -22.10 -6.33 -4.07
N ASP A 158 -21.98 -6.52 -5.37
CA ASP A 158 -22.31 -5.48 -6.35
C ASP A 158 -23.80 -5.11 -6.29
N ARG A 159 -24.70 -6.10 -6.16
CA ARG A 159 -26.14 -5.86 -5.94
C ARG A 159 -26.41 -5.10 -4.65
N ASN A 160 -25.75 -5.44 -3.55
CA ASN A 160 -25.92 -4.75 -2.27
C ASN A 160 -25.47 -3.29 -2.36
N LEU A 161 -24.34 -3.02 -3.01
CA LEU A 161 -23.86 -1.66 -3.25
C LEU A 161 -24.83 -0.85 -4.11
N ASP A 162 -25.40 -1.45 -5.15
CA ASP A 162 -26.39 -0.77 -5.99
C ASP A 162 -27.70 -0.49 -5.25
N LEU A 163 -28.16 -1.42 -4.40
CA LEU A 163 -29.30 -1.19 -3.51
C LEU A 163 -29.04 -0.04 -2.53
N ILE A 164 -27.84 0.04 -1.96
CA ILE A 164 -27.45 1.15 -1.07
C ILE A 164 -27.48 2.48 -1.83
N LYS A 165 -26.87 2.55 -3.02
CA LYS A 165 -26.88 3.76 -3.87
C LYS A 165 -28.32 4.18 -4.19
N TYR A 166 -29.17 3.23 -4.58
CA TYR A 166 -30.58 3.48 -4.87
C TYR A 166 -31.31 4.06 -3.65
N ARG A 167 -31.15 3.46 -2.46
CA ARG A 167 -31.78 3.96 -1.22
C ARG A 167 -31.28 5.34 -0.81
N ILE A 168 -30.00 5.64 -1.03
CA ILE A 168 -29.45 6.97 -0.81
C ILE A 168 -30.13 7.99 -1.73
N ILE A 169 -30.27 7.69 -3.02
CA ILE A 169 -30.81 8.62 -4.02
C ILE A 169 -32.30 8.86 -3.77
N GLU A 170 -33.10 7.79 -3.66
CA GLU A 170 -34.56 7.88 -3.56
C GLU A 170 -35.02 8.29 -2.16
N ASN A 171 -34.44 7.68 -1.12
CA ASN A 171 -34.97 7.78 0.25
C ASN A 171 -34.08 8.60 1.19
N ARG A 172 -32.88 9.02 0.74
CA ARG A 172 -31.84 9.64 1.56
C ARG A 172 -31.48 8.78 2.76
N THR A 173 -31.46 7.46 2.56
CA THR A 173 -31.15 6.50 3.62
C THR A 173 -29.65 6.42 3.84
N CYS A 174 -29.22 6.52 5.10
CA CYS A 174 -27.82 6.40 5.48
C CYS A 174 -27.27 5.01 5.11
N PRO A 175 -26.13 4.92 4.40
CA PRO A 175 -25.56 3.62 4.02
C PRO A 175 -25.12 2.81 5.25
N ASN A 176 -24.73 3.49 6.33
CA ASN A 176 -24.22 2.87 7.55
C ASN A 176 -25.35 2.40 8.49
N CYS A 177 -26.24 3.31 8.92
CA CYS A 177 -27.27 2.98 9.93
C CYS A 177 -28.71 2.87 9.40
N GLN A 178 -28.92 2.99 8.08
CA GLN A 178 -30.22 2.90 7.41
C GLN A 178 -31.30 3.92 7.87
N LYS A 179 -30.93 4.94 8.66
CA LYS A 179 -31.82 6.04 9.04
C LYS A 179 -31.82 7.15 8.00
N LYS A 180 -32.91 7.93 7.93
CA LYS A 180 -33.05 9.04 6.98
C LYS A 180 -32.01 10.14 7.29
N MET A 181 -31.32 10.61 6.26
CA MET A 181 -30.30 11.65 6.34
C MET A 181 -30.90 13.03 6.09
N LYS A 182 -30.24 14.04 6.64
CA LYS A 182 -30.53 15.44 6.37
C LYS A 182 -29.80 15.87 5.10
N LYS A 183 -30.49 16.61 4.24
CA LYS A 183 -29.88 17.21 3.05
C LYS A 183 -29.25 18.54 3.42
N GLU A 184 -27.93 18.63 3.26
CA GLU A 184 -27.18 19.87 3.30
C GLU A 184 -26.99 20.42 1.87
N LYS A 185 -26.28 21.54 1.73
CA LYS A 185 -26.13 22.24 0.44
C LYS A 185 -25.54 21.36 -0.66
N SER A 186 -24.60 20.47 -0.32
CA SER A 186 -23.79 19.67 -1.28
C SER A 186 -23.66 18.19 -0.94
N HIS A 187 -24.18 17.77 0.20
CA HIS A 187 -24.04 16.42 0.72
C HIS A 187 -25.24 16.07 1.59
N TYR A 188 -25.36 14.79 1.91
CA TYR A 188 -26.25 14.30 2.95
C TYR A 188 -25.43 14.00 4.20
N GLU A 189 -26.00 14.31 5.36
CA GLU A 189 -25.39 14.02 6.65
C GLU A 189 -26.36 13.22 7.51
N CYS A 190 -25.88 12.09 8.04
CA CYS A 190 -26.64 11.30 8.98
C CYS A 190 -26.48 11.84 10.40
N GLN A 191 -27.57 12.36 10.96
CA GLN A 191 -27.59 12.91 12.33
C GLN A 191 -27.43 11.83 13.42
N HIS A 192 -27.45 10.54 13.07
CA HIS A 192 -27.36 9.45 14.04
C HIS A 192 -25.95 8.87 14.18
N CYS A 193 -25.21 8.74 13.07
CA CYS A 193 -23.87 8.16 13.08
C CYS A 193 -22.80 9.04 12.43
N GLY A 194 -23.16 10.25 11.98
CA GLY A 194 -22.23 11.18 11.36
C GLY A 194 -21.78 10.80 9.93
N GLU A 195 -22.38 9.77 9.32
CA GLU A 195 -22.04 9.38 7.95
C GLU A 195 -22.37 10.51 6.97
N ILE A 196 -21.43 10.80 6.07
CA ILE A 196 -21.56 11.84 5.05
C ILE A 196 -21.59 11.19 3.67
N VAL A 197 -22.54 11.63 2.85
CA VAL A 197 -22.66 11.21 1.45
C VAL A 197 -22.59 12.42 0.53
N ILE A 198 -21.60 12.48 -0.35
CA ILE A 198 -21.47 13.54 -1.35
C ILE A 198 -22.12 13.09 -2.65
N LEU A 199 -22.87 13.97 -3.31
CA LEU A 199 -23.38 13.69 -4.66
C LEU A 199 -22.43 14.30 -5.69
N GLU A 200 -21.73 13.45 -6.43
CA GLU A 200 -20.94 13.85 -7.61
C GLU A 200 -21.80 13.71 -8.88
N GLY A 201 -21.36 14.28 -10.00
CA GLY A 201 -22.14 14.45 -11.24
C GLY A 201 -23.10 13.29 -11.60
N TYR A 202 -24.22 13.63 -12.25
CA TYR A 202 -25.34 12.71 -12.50
C TYR A 202 -25.94 12.09 -11.22
N ASN A 203 -25.88 12.78 -10.07
CA ASN A 203 -26.38 12.32 -8.78
C ASN A 203 -25.74 11.02 -8.28
N GLN A 204 -24.49 10.73 -8.66
CA GLN A 204 -23.79 9.56 -8.18
C GLN A 204 -23.38 9.76 -6.70
N PRO A 205 -23.90 8.96 -5.75
CA PRO A 205 -23.52 9.11 -4.36
C PRO A 205 -22.12 8.53 -4.10
N ILE A 206 -21.30 9.29 -3.41
CA ILE A 206 -20.00 8.90 -2.87
C ILE A 206 -20.12 8.85 -1.36
N PHE A 207 -19.76 7.71 -0.80
CA PHE A 207 -19.81 7.42 0.63
C PHE A 207 -18.70 6.43 0.98
N ASN A 208 -18.52 6.15 2.26
CA ASN A 208 -17.55 5.15 2.69
C ASN A 208 -18.06 3.74 2.39
N ILE A 209 -17.25 2.94 1.69
CA ILE A 209 -17.57 1.53 1.45
C ILE A 209 -16.88 0.74 2.56
N PRO A 210 -17.61 -0.12 3.32
CA PRO A 210 -17.00 -1.00 4.29
C PRO A 210 -15.87 -1.79 3.64
N THR A 211 -14.71 -1.84 4.30
CA THR A 211 -13.52 -2.48 3.74
C THR A 211 -13.76 -3.96 3.41
N SER A 212 -14.57 -4.66 4.20
CA SER A 212 -15.00 -6.05 3.98
C SER A 212 -15.83 -6.27 2.70
N GLU A 213 -16.49 -5.22 2.20
CA GLU A 213 -17.29 -5.26 0.97
C GLU A 213 -16.46 -5.02 -0.29
N LEU A 214 -15.16 -4.68 -0.16
CA LEU A 214 -14.30 -4.43 -1.31
C LEU A 214 -14.05 -5.71 -2.12
N LYS A 215 -14.08 -5.55 -3.44
CA LYS A 215 -13.68 -6.58 -4.40
C LYS A 215 -12.16 -6.60 -4.53
N LEU A 216 -11.54 -7.65 -4.01
CA LEU A 216 -10.08 -7.79 -3.98
C LEU A 216 -9.47 -8.45 -5.23
N ASN A 217 -10.23 -8.56 -6.32
CA ASN A 217 -9.77 -9.22 -7.53
C ASN A 217 -8.74 -8.37 -8.30
N PHE A 218 -7.79 -9.04 -8.94
CA PHE A 218 -6.81 -8.39 -9.80
C PHE A 218 -7.45 -7.63 -10.97
N GLN A 219 -7.12 -6.35 -11.11
CA GLN A 219 -7.57 -5.51 -12.21
C GLN A 219 -6.44 -5.13 -13.15
N GLY A 220 -6.59 -5.44 -14.44
CA GLY A 220 -5.54 -5.29 -15.46
C GLY A 220 -5.17 -3.87 -15.87
N ASN A 221 -6.00 -2.88 -15.54
CA ASN A 221 -5.88 -1.48 -15.98
C ASN A 221 -6.32 -0.54 -14.85
N PHE A 222 -5.50 -0.43 -13.81
CA PHE A 222 -5.74 0.54 -12.74
C PHE A 222 -5.48 1.98 -13.24
N PRO A 223 -6.33 2.96 -12.93
CA PRO A 223 -6.18 4.33 -13.43
C PRO A 223 -5.00 5.06 -12.75
N ILE A 224 -3.81 4.97 -13.34
CA ILE A 224 -2.59 5.60 -12.80
C ILE A 224 -1.80 6.30 -13.92
N ASN A 225 -1.46 7.57 -13.69
CA ASN A 225 -0.97 8.49 -14.75
C ASN A 225 0.52 8.36 -15.12
N TYR A 226 1.33 7.56 -14.40
CA TYR A 226 2.81 7.55 -14.59
C TYR A 226 3.37 6.24 -15.14
N TYR A 227 2.70 5.12 -14.88
CA TYR A 227 3.06 3.80 -15.39
C TYR A 227 1.77 3.05 -15.62
N LEU A 228 1.66 2.33 -16.74
CA LEU A 228 0.53 1.44 -16.97
C LEU A 228 0.66 0.28 -15.96
N PRO A 229 -0.22 0.20 -14.95
CA PRO A 229 -0.21 -0.93 -14.06
C PRO A 229 -0.80 -2.12 -14.79
N VAL A 230 -0.22 -3.30 -14.57
CA VAL A 230 -0.69 -4.52 -15.21
C VAL A 230 -1.65 -5.27 -14.29
N SER A 231 -1.58 -5.01 -12.98
CA SER A 231 -2.52 -5.57 -12.02
C SER A 231 -2.61 -4.71 -10.77
N GLY A 232 -3.77 -4.69 -10.12
CA GLY A 232 -3.93 -4.05 -8.82
C GLY A 232 -5.17 -4.50 -8.06
N ILE A 233 -5.15 -4.24 -6.76
CA ILE A 233 -6.19 -4.55 -5.78
C ILE A 233 -6.41 -3.34 -4.87
N THR A 234 -7.66 -2.96 -4.64
CA THR A 234 -8.01 -1.93 -3.65
C THR A 234 -8.10 -2.54 -2.26
N VAL A 235 -7.43 -1.96 -1.26
CA VAL A 235 -7.44 -2.48 0.12
C VAL A 235 -8.20 -1.61 1.12
N LYS A 236 -8.53 -0.36 0.75
CA LYS A 236 -9.37 0.56 1.52
C LYS A 236 -9.99 1.60 0.60
N TRP A 237 -11.28 1.87 0.73
CA TRP A 237 -11.99 2.94 -0.01
C TRP A 237 -12.92 3.74 0.90
N LEU A 238 -12.49 4.95 1.26
CA LEU A 238 -13.29 5.96 1.92
C LEU A 238 -13.55 7.12 0.96
N MET A 239 -14.61 7.88 1.19
CA MET A 239 -15.03 9.01 0.36
C MET A 239 -13.88 10.01 0.08
N GLY A 240 -12.96 10.18 1.04
CA GLY A 240 -11.79 11.06 0.93
C GLY A 240 -10.43 10.37 0.91
N GLU A 241 -10.38 9.04 1.02
CA GLU A 241 -9.13 8.29 1.19
C GLU A 241 -9.20 6.96 0.43
N TRP A 242 -8.23 6.69 -0.44
CA TRP A 242 -8.18 5.44 -1.19
C TRP A 242 -6.79 4.83 -1.18
N LYS A 243 -6.69 3.53 -0.84
CA LYS A 243 -5.43 2.76 -0.83
C LYS A 243 -5.51 1.54 -1.73
N ALA A 244 -4.41 1.30 -2.45
CA ALA A 244 -4.33 0.17 -3.37
C ALA A 244 -2.92 -0.45 -3.41
N LEU A 245 -2.87 -1.74 -3.71
CA LEU A 245 -1.66 -2.50 -4.02
C LEU A 245 -1.64 -2.76 -5.51
N VAL A 246 -0.53 -2.43 -6.16
CA VAL A 246 -0.46 -2.45 -7.62
C VAL A 246 0.87 -3.02 -8.07
N VAL A 247 0.82 -4.03 -8.94
CA VAL A 247 2.01 -4.54 -9.63
C VAL A 247 2.23 -3.73 -10.89
N ILE A 248 3.31 -2.98 -10.89
CA ILE A 248 3.78 -2.24 -12.05
C ILE A 248 4.63 -3.18 -12.90
N TYR A 249 4.38 -3.17 -14.21
CA TYR A 249 5.07 -4.03 -15.15
C TYR A 249 5.19 -3.32 -16.49
N SER A 250 6.36 -3.42 -17.12
CA SER A 250 6.61 -3.01 -18.50
C SER A 250 7.16 -4.19 -19.28
N LYS A 251 6.57 -4.49 -20.44
CA LYS A 251 7.11 -5.50 -21.38
C LYS A 251 8.48 -5.09 -21.91
N ASP A 252 8.61 -3.81 -22.26
CA ASP A 252 9.78 -3.27 -22.96
C ASP A 252 10.95 -2.97 -22.04
N ASN A 253 10.72 -2.92 -20.72
CA ASN A 253 11.76 -2.64 -19.74
C ASN A 253 11.68 -3.60 -18.54
N PRO A 254 12.54 -4.63 -18.48
CA PRO A 254 12.53 -5.60 -17.38
C PRO A 254 12.88 -4.98 -16.02
N ASN A 255 13.53 -3.81 -16.00
CA ASN A 255 13.81 -3.06 -14.76
C ASN A 255 12.59 -2.29 -14.26
N LYS A 256 11.49 -2.24 -15.04
CA LYS A 256 10.22 -1.61 -14.67
C LYS A 256 9.19 -2.62 -14.21
N LYS A 257 9.56 -3.38 -13.18
CA LYS A 257 8.72 -4.40 -12.55
C LYS A 257 8.86 -4.36 -11.02
N TRP A 258 7.78 -4.04 -10.32
CA TRP A 258 7.76 -3.96 -8.86
C TRP A 258 6.33 -3.93 -8.32
N LEU A 259 6.14 -4.30 -7.05
CA LEU A 259 4.93 -3.98 -6.31
C LEU A 259 5.04 -2.55 -5.78
N ARG A 260 3.98 -1.76 -5.93
CA ARG A 260 3.86 -0.43 -5.35
C ARG A 260 2.59 -0.34 -4.52
N PHE A 261 2.69 0.38 -3.42
CA PHE A 261 1.54 0.77 -2.64
C PHE A 261 1.16 2.20 -2.98
N TYR A 262 -0.09 2.39 -3.40
CA TYR A 262 -0.64 3.71 -3.66
C TYR A 262 -1.59 4.14 -2.57
N TRP A 263 -1.59 5.45 -2.34
CA TRP A 263 -2.49 6.11 -1.44
C TRP A 263 -2.85 7.47 -2.01
N TRP A 264 -4.14 7.68 -2.22
CA TRP A 264 -4.70 8.93 -2.70
C TRP A 264 -5.64 9.52 -1.67
N ILE A 265 -5.67 10.84 -1.66
CA ILE A 265 -6.62 11.60 -0.87
C ILE A 265 -7.38 12.54 -1.79
N ARG A 266 -8.61 12.83 -1.41
CA ARG A 266 -9.47 13.80 -2.06
C ARG A 266 -9.79 14.88 -1.03
N ASP A 267 -9.49 16.13 -1.36
CA ASP A 267 -9.83 17.25 -0.47
C ASP A 267 -11.32 17.57 -0.65
N LEU A 268 -12.10 17.26 0.39
CA LEU A 268 -13.54 17.47 0.41
C LEU A 268 -13.92 18.74 1.19
N LYS A 269 -12.96 19.50 1.73
CA LYS A 269 -13.22 20.64 2.60
C LYS A 269 -14.06 21.71 1.91
N SER A 270 -13.79 22.01 0.65
CA SER A 270 -14.57 23.00 -0.12
C SER A 270 -16.01 22.55 -0.35
N VAL A 271 -16.21 21.27 -0.66
CA VAL A 271 -17.52 20.68 -0.88
C VAL A 271 -18.33 20.73 0.41
N LEU A 272 -17.75 20.28 1.52
CA LEU A 272 -18.44 20.23 2.81
C LEU A 272 -18.73 21.64 3.34
N LYS A 273 -17.79 22.59 3.24
CA LYS A 273 -17.94 23.92 3.83
C LYS A 273 -18.73 24.90 2.95
N TYR A 274 -18.49 24.90 1.65
CA TYR A 274 -19.02 25.93 0.75
C TYR A 274 -20.03 25.38 -0.27
N GLY A 275 -20.14 24.06 -0.39
CA GLY A 275 -20.99 23.42 -1.39
C GLY A 275 -20.52 23.62 -2.82
N ILE A 276 -19.25 23.95 -3.00
CA ILE A 276 -18.64 24.22 -4.31
C ILE A 276 -17.96 22.93 -4.78
N ASN A 277 -18.42 22.41 -5.92
CA ASN A 277 -17.87 21.22 -6.58
C ASN A 277 -16.66 21.55 -7.49
N GLU A 278 -16.39 22.83 -7.75
CA GLU A 278 -15.30 23.32 -8.59
C GLU A 278 -14.25 24.04 -7.74
N ILE A 279 -13.06 23.46 -7.62
CA ILE A 279 -11.86 24.19 -7.18
C ILE A 279 -11.23 24.69 -8.48
N GLY A 280 -11.10 26.02 -8.64
CA GLY A 280 -10.74 26.70 -9.90
C GLY A 280 -9.53 26.13 -10.68
N ASP A 281 -9.49 26.48 -11.97
CA ASP A 281 -8.55 26.03 -13.03
C ASP A 281 -8.61 24.52 -13.38
N GLY A 282 -9.80 24.05 -13.76
CA GLY A 282 -9.96 22.80 -14.51
C GLY A 282 -9.77 21.51 -13.71
N SER A 283 -9.54 21.58 -12.39
CA SER A 283 -9.49 20.39 -11.55
C SER A 283 -10.88 20.06 -11.01
N LYS A 284 -11.49 19.02 -11.59
CA LYS A 284 -12.56 18.24 -10.93
C LYS A 284 -12.07 17.79 -9.55
N LEU A 285 -12.97 17.34 -8.68
CA LEU A 285 -12.68 16.70 -7.39
C LEU A 285 -11.79 15.45 -7.53
N GLY A 286 -10.53 15.68 -7.88
CA GLY A 286 -9.60 14.68 -8.36
C GLY A 286 -8.82 14.07 -7.22
N TRP A 287 -8.52 12.79 -7.36
CA TRP A 287 -7.62 12.08 -6.47
C TRP A 287 -6.21 12.65 -6.60
N LYS A 288 -5.63 13.05 -5.46
CA LYS A 288 -4.24 13.50 -5.39
C LYS A 288 -3.41 12.43 -4.69
N ALA A 289 -2.33 11.99 -5.32
CA ALA A 289 -1.41 11.05 -4.70
C ALA A 289 -0.74 11.73 -3.48
N GLN A 290 -0.71 11.05 -2.34
CA GLN A 290 -0.10 11.62 -1.15
C GLN A 290 1.42 11.63 -1.25
N LYS A 291 2.05 12.64 -0.63
CA LYS A 291 3.51 12.73 -0.51
C LYS A 291 4.06 11.43 0.12
N GLY A 292 5.06 10.83 -0.52
CA GLY A 292 5.67 9.57 -0.08
C GLY A 292 5.16 8.30 -0.79
N SER A 293 4.06 8.37 -1.54
CA SER A 293 3.56 7.25 -2.38
C SER A 293 4.53 6.82 -3.50
N GLY A 294 5.51 7.65 -3.83
CA GLY A 294 6.51 7.38 -4.88
C GLY A 294 7.62 6.41 -4.49
N ASN A 295 7.88 6.17 -3.20
CA ASN A 295 9.02 5.36 -2.75
C ASN A 295 8.63 4.07 -2.01
N SER A 296 7.35 3.72 -1.98
CA SER A 296 6.81 2.48 -1.41
C SER A 296 6.92 1.30 -2.38
N ASN A 297 8.07 1.15 -3.05
CA ASN A 297 8.28 0.11 -4.05
C ASN A 297 8.95 -1.12 -3.42
N ILE A 298 8.45 -2.30 -3.77
CA ILE A 298 9.08 -3.59 -3.49
C ILE A 298 9.51 -4.19 -4.83
N TYR A 299 10.82 -4.15 -5.09
CA TYR A 299 11.42 -4.67 -6.33
C TYR A 299 11.69 -6.17 -6.27
N ASN A 300 12.04 -6.69 -5.09
CA ASN A 300 12.32 -8.11 -4.90
C ASN A 300 11.12 -8.80 -4.25
N LYS A 301 10.47 -9.70 -5.00
CA LYS A 301 9.29 -10.44 -4.51
C LYS A 301 9.59 -11.28 -3.26
N LYS A 302 10.84 -11.69 -3.02
CA LYS A 302 11.24 -12.44 -1.82
C LYS A 302 10.95 -11.70 -0.50
N VAL A 303 10.70 -10.40 -0.55
CA VAL A 303 10.30 -9.57 0.60
C VAL A 303 8.83 -9.77 0.99
N ILE A 304 7.98 -10.25 0.08
CA ILE A 304 6.52 -10.36 0.31
C ILE A 304 6.19 -11.38 1.39
N ARG A 305 6.82 -12.55 1.39
CA ARG A 305 6.55 -13.57 2.41
C ARG A 305 6.99 -13.14 3.82
N PRO A 306 8.21 -12.60 4.04
CA PRO A 306 8.59 -11.98 5.30
C PRO A 306 7.65 -10.85 5.72
N LEU A 307 7.15 -10.06 4.77
CA LEU A 307 6.17 -9.00 5.04
C LEU A 307 4.85 -9.58 5.58
N ILE A 308 4.28 -10.59 4.91
CA ILE A 308 3.04 -11.26 5.34
C ILE A 308 3.21 -11.83 6.75
N GLU A 309 4.30 -12.55 7.01
CA GLU A 309 4.58 -13.15 8.31
C GLU A 309 4.72 -12.08 9.41
N SER A 310 5.41 -10.99 9.11
CA SER A 310 5.58 -9.87 10.06
C SER A 310 4.27 -9.15 10.34
N LEU A 311 3.41 -8.98 9.33
CA LEU A 311 2.09 -8.38 9.51
C LEU A 311 1.18 -9.25 10.37
N LYS A 312 1.23 -10.58 10.19
CA LYS A 312 0.51 -11.52 11.06
C LYS A 312 1.01 -11.47 12.51
N LYS A 313 2.33 -11.31 12.71
CA LYS A 313 2.89 -11.09 14.06
C LYS A 313 2.39 -9.78 14.68
N ILE A 314 2.48 -8.67 13.93
CA ILE A 314 2.01 -7.36 14.40
C ILE A 314 0.51 -7.37 14.71
N ALA A 315 -0.30 -8.05 13.90
CA ALA A 315 -1.72 -8.20 14.17
C ALA A 315 -1.98 -8.87 15.53
N LYS A 316 -1.22 -9.92 15.86
CA LYS A 316 -1.31 -10.59 17.16
C LYS A 316 -0.93 -9.67 18.32
N GLU A 317 0.12 -8.87 18.16
CA GLU A 317 0.51 -7.89 19.20
C GLU A 317 -0.53 -6.80 19.43
N LEU A 318 -1.39 -6.54 18.44
CA LEU A 318 -2.51 -5.60 18.56
C LEU A 318 -3.81 -6.27 19.00
N ASP A 319 -3.81 -7.57 19.26
CA ASP A 319 -5.01 -8.39 19.50
C ASP A 319 -6.06 -8.27 18.36
N TRP A 320 -5.58 -8.06 17.13
CA TRP A 320 -6.45 -8.01 15.97
C TRP A 320 -6.69 -9.41 15.42
N ASN A 321 -7.94 -9.85 15.47
CA ASN A 321 -8.34 -11.18 14.97
C ASN A 321 -8.12 -11.26 13.43
N MET A 322 -7.25 -12.16 12.98
CA MET A 322 -6.92 -12.35 11.56
C MET A 322 -7.58 -13.57 10.92
N ASP A 323 -8.43 -14.29 11.66
CA ASP A 323 -9.18 -15.44 11.17
C ASP A 323 -10.32 -15.03 10.20
#